data_AF-A0A136MZ82-F1
#
_entry.id   AF-A0A136MZ82-F1
#
_cell.length_a   1.000
_cell.length_b   1.000
_cell.length_c   1.000
_cell.angle_alpha   90.00
_cell.angle_beta   90.00
_cell.angle_gamma   90.00
#
_symmetry.space_group_name_H-M   'P 1'
#
loop_
_entity.id
_entity.type
_entity.pdbx_description
1 polymer ?
#
loop_
_entity_poly.entity_id
_entity_poly.type
_entity_poly.pdbx_seq_one_letter_code
_entity_poly.pdbx_strand_id
1 'polypeptide(L)'
;MNNKFITQLFLLLTAIFNINYASNAQDINDKRNDLEKASLKGKIMSYKESTFLTKDKFGEVMKGELKNNPRLWKFNKNGFKTEVLFVRLSTGVQMKLEICTYDEHENFSKLELFEEYVSEGLRPSTTFIMKYDNNNNMIEKNE
;
A
#
# COMPACT_ATOMS: atom_id res chain seq x y z
N MET A 1 17.87 -2.98 57.95
CA MET A 1 17.63 -3.40 56.55
C MET A 1 18.96 -3.38 55.81
N ASN A 2 19.31 -4.45 55.12
CA ASN A 2 20.65 -4.66 54.57
C ASN A 2 20.81 -3.84 53.27
N ASN A 3 21.59 -2.75 53.31
CA ASN A 3 21.76 -1.81 52.19
C ASN A 3 22.21 -2.47 50.87
N LYS A 4 22.88 -3.63 50.94
CA LYS A 4 23.28 -4.44 49.78
C LYS A 4 22.09 -5.03 49.01
N PHE A 5 21.02 -5.39 49.70
CA PHE A 5 19.82 -5.96 49.07
C PHE A 5 19.07 -4.89 48.27
N ILE A 6 18.98 -3.67 48.80
CA ILE A 6 18.32 -2.54 48.17
C ILE A 6 19.07 -2.09 46.91
N THR A 7 20.42 -2.05 46.98
CA THR A 7 21.25 -1.67 45.82
C THR A 7 21.20 -2.71 44.70
N GLN A 8 21.18 -4.00 45.03
CA GLN A 8 21.02 -5.07 44.03
C GLN A 8 19.65 -5.04 43.35
N LEU A 9 18.58 -4.76 44.11
CA LEU A 9 17.22 -4.63 43.57
C LEU A 9 17.10 -3.42 42.61
N PHE A 10 17.75 -2.30 42.95
CA PHE A 10 17.75 -1.10 42.10
C PHE A 10 18.49 -1.32 40.77
N LEU A 11 19.61 -2.03 40.78
CA LEU A 11 20.36 -2.39 39.57
C LEU A 11 19.59 -3.37 38.66
N LEU A 12 18.81 -4.27 39.25
CA LEU A 12 17.97 -5.19 38.49
C LEU A 12 16.82 -4.45 37.77
N LEU A 13 16.19 -3.50 38.46
CA LEU A 13 15.10 -2.69 37.92
C LEU A 13 15.56 -1.79 36.77
N THR A 14 16.75 -1.20 36.85
CA THR A 14 17.31 -0.38 35.75
C THR A 14 17.70 -1.23 34.55
N ALA A 15 18.19 -2.45 34.75
CA ALA A 15 18.47 -3.39 33.67
C ALA A 15 17.19 -3.80 32.91
N ILE A 16 16.10 -4.09 33.62
CA ILE A 16 14.80 -4.44 33.02
C ILE A 16 14.21 -3.26 32.23
N PHE A 17 14.36 -2.03 32.72
CA PHE A 17 13.89 -0.83 32.02
C PHE A 17 14.63 -0.57 30.69
N ASN A 18 15.93 -0.87 30.64
CA ASN A 18 16.74 -0.68 29.41
C ASN A 18 16.46 -1.75 28.34
N ILE A 19 16.14 -3.00 28.73
CA ILE A 19 15.82 -4.07 27.77
C ILE A 19 14.50 -3.77 27.03
N ASN A 20 13.49 -3.20 27.71
CA ASN A 20 12.20 -2.83 27.10
C ASN A 20 12.29 -1.62 26.14
N TYR A 21 13.27 -0.73 26.31
CA TYR A 21 13.50 0.38 25.38
C TYR A 21 14.16 -0.10 24.08
N ALA A 22 15.07 -1.08 24.17
CA ALA A 22 15.75 -1.63 22.99
C ALA A 22 14.83 -2.48 22.10
N SER A 23 13.87 -3.21 22.67
CA SER A 23 12.93 -4.03 21.91
C SER A 23 11.88 -3.22 21.12
N ASN A 24 11.63 -1.97 21.52
CA ASN A 24 10.72 -1.06 20.81
C ASN A 24 11.41 -0.22 19.72
N ALA A 25 12.74 -0.32 19.57
CA ALA A 25 13.50 0.39 18.54
C ALA A 25 13.54 -0.36 17.19
N GLN A 26 12.96 -1.54 17.11
CA GLN A 26 13.03 -2.39 15.94
C GLN A 26 11.81 -2.18 15.03
N ASP A 27 11.81 -1.10 14.24
CA ASP A 27 11.29 -1.15 12.86
C ASP A 27 11.50 0.11 11.98
N ILE A 28 12.33 1.09 12.38
CA ILE A 28 12.49 2.32 11.58
C ILE A 28 13.21 2.05 10.23
N ASN A 29 13.96 0.95 10.13
CA ASN A 29 14.73 0.58 8.93
C ASN A 29 14.07 -0.49 8.04
N ASP A 30 12.94 -1.09 8.45
CA ASP A 30 12.24 -2.02 7.58
C ASP A 30 11.39 -1.23 6.57
N LYS A 31 11.93 -1.07 5.36
CA LYS A 31 11.25 -0.39 4.26
C LYS A 31 10.08 -1.20 3.67
N ARG A 32 9.86 -2.43 4.14
CA ARG A 32 8.81 -3.29 3.61
C ARG A 32 7.44 -2.81 4.07
N ASN A 33 6.49 -2.80 3.15
CA ASN A 33 5.10 -2.49 3.49
C ASN A 33 4.40 -3.70 4.13
N ASP A 34 3.22 -3.49 4.72
CA ASP A 34 2.45 -4.53 5.42
C ASP A 34 2.15 -5.76 4.54
N LEU A 35 2.02 -5.58 3.22
CA LEU A 35 1.77 -6.67 2.28
C LEU A 35 3.00 -7.56 2.10
N GLU A 36 4.19 -6.95 2.07
CA GLU A 36 5.47 -7.65 2.00
C GLU A 36 5.78 -8.35 3.33
N LYS A 37 5.54 -7.68 4.47
CA LYS A 37 5.66 -8.28 5.80
C LYS A 37 4.73 -9.49 5.97
N ALA A 38 3.52 -9.42 5.43
CA ALA A 38 2.55 -10.51 5.47
C ALA A 38 2.74 -11.58 4.38
N SER A 39 3.75 -11.47 3.51
CA SER A 39 4.01 -12.42 2.41
C SER A 39 2.79 -12.62 1.49
N LEU A 40 2.08 -11.54 1.19
CA LEU A 40 0.82 -11.56 0.45
C LEU A 40 0.96 -11.28 -1.06
N LYS A 41 2.18 -10.99 -1.54
CA LYS A 41 2.47 -10.78 -2.97
C LYS A 41 2.08 -12.03 -3.78
N GLY A 42 1.27 -11.86 -4.82
CA GLY A 42 0.73 -12.95 -5.64
C GLY A 42 -0.38 -13.79 -4.99
N LYS A 43 -0.69 -13.57 -3.70
CA LYS A 43 -1.79 -14.25 -2.98
C LYS A 43 -3.05 -13.41 -2.87
N ILE A 44 -2.93 -12.09 -3.03
CA ILE A 44 -4.08 -11.17 -3.03
C ILE A 44 -4.59 -11.01 -4.46
N MET A 45 -5.84 -11.41 -4.68
CA MET A 45 -6.54 -11.14 -5.96
C MET A 45 -7.08 -9.71 -6.02
N SER A 46 -7.36 -9.09 -4.87
CA SER A 46 -7.79 -7.70 -4.80
C SER A 46 -7.61 -7.07 -3.43
N TYR A 47 -7.35 -5.76 -3.36
CA TYR A 47 -7.46 -4.99 -2.11
C TYR A 47 -8.04 -3.60 -2.33
N LYS A 48 -8.57 -3.03 -1.24
CA LYS A 48 -9.06 -1.64 -1.19
C LYS A 48 -8.01 -0.76 -0.54
N GLU A 49 -7.56 0.25 -1.26
CA GLU A 49 -6.71 1.31 -0.74
C GLU A 49 -7.56 2.50 -0.32
N SER A 50 -7.23 3.11 0.82
CA SER A 50 -7.93 4.29 1.33
C SER A 50 -6.94 5.16 2.09
N THR A 51 -6.82 6.42 1.70
CA THR A 51 -5.90 7.38 2.34
C THR A 51 -6.67 8.24 3.33
N PHE A 52 -6.21 8.31 4.57
CA PHE A 52 -6.79 9.14 5.62
C PHE A 52 -5.85 10.29 5.99
N LEU A 53 -6.41 11.40 6.41
CA LEU A 53 -5.69 12.43 7.15
C LEU A 53 -5.30 11.87 8.52
N THR A 54 -4.21 12.35 9.07
CA THR A 54 -3.80 12.05 10.45
C THR A 54 -4.26 13.17 11.37
N LYS A 55 -4.77 12.81 12.56
CA LYS A 55 -5.10 13.77 13.63
C LYS A 55 -4.20 13.46 14.82
N ASP A 56 -3.48 14.46 15.31
CA ASP A 56 -2.81 14.38 16.61
C ASP A 56 -3.85 14.66 17.71
N LYS A 57 -3.93 13.77 18.70
CA LYS A 57 -4.50 14.15 20.00
C LYS A 57 -3.52 13.77 21.10
N PHE A 58 -2.97 14.79 21.74
CA PHE A 58 -2.08 14.66 22.90
C PHE A 58 -0.78 13.89 22.60
N GLY A 59 -0.25 14.01 21.39
CA GLY A 59 0.98 13.33 20.96
C GLY A 59 0.75 11.96 20.34
N GLU A 60 -0.51 11.48 20.30
CA GLU A 60 -0.86 10.22 19.65
C GLU A 60 -1.42 10.45 18.24
N VAL A 61 -0.83 9.77 17.26
CA VAL A 61 -1.29 9.80 15.87
C VAL A 61 -2.53 8.93 15.74
N MET A 62 -3.65 9.56 15.42
CA MET A 62 -4.92 8.89 15.18
C MET A 62 -5.40 9.05 13.73
N LYS A 63 -6.21 8.08 13.32
CA LYS A 63 -6.87 8.08 12.03
C LYS A 63 -7.91 9.21 11.97
N GLY A 64 -7.75 10.10 11.00
CA GLY A 64 -8.66 11.20 10.71
C GLY A 64 -9.65 10.87 9.60
N GLU A 65 -10.14 11.92 8.95
CA GLU A 65 -11.07 11.81 7.83
C GLU A 65 -10.39 11.23 6.59
N LEU A 66 -11.19 10.64 5.71
CA LEU A 66 -10.68 10.12 4.46
C LEU A 66 -10.27 11.28 3.53
N LYS A 67 -9.02 11.26 3.07
CA LYS A 67 -8.41 12.31 2.24
C LYS A 67 -8.79 12.18 0.77
N ASN A 68 -8.75 10.94 0.26
CA ASN A 68 -8.86 10.66 -1.17
C ASN A 68 -9.90 9.57 -1.44
N ASN A 69 -10.46 9.62 -2.64
CA ASN A 69 -11.29 8.56 -3.20
C ASN A 69 -10.56 7.20 -3.14
N PRO A 70 -11.22 6.15 -2.64
CA PRO A 70 -10.60 4.84 -2.51
C PRO A 70 -10.36 4.24 -3.88
N ARG A 71 -9.32 3.41 -3.93
CA ARG A 71 -8.95 2.64 -5.11
C ARG A 71 -9.13 1.17 -4.83
N LEU A 72 -9.73 0.45 -5.76
CA LEU A 72 -9.83 -1.00 -5.73
C LEU A 72 -8.82 -1.53 -6.74
N TRP A 73 -7.85 -2.28 -6.24
CA TRP A 73 -6.79 -2.88 -7.03
C TRP A 73 -7.10 -4.35 -7.22
N LYS A 74 -6.93 -4.87 -8.45
CA LYS A 74 -6.99 -6.31 -8.74
C LYS A 74 -5.71 -6.79 -9.39
N PHE A 75 -5.37 -8.04 -9.10
CA PHE A 75 -4.13 -8.67 -9.55
C PHE A 75 -4.40 -10.06 -10.13
N ASN A 76 -3.59 -10.47 -11.09
CA ASN A 76 -3.56 -11.85 -11.56
C ASN A 76 -2.85 -12.76 -10.54
N LYS A 77 -2.89 -14.08 -10.81
CA LYS A 77 -2.25 -15.12 -9.98
C LYS A 77 -0.73 -14.95 -9.82
N ASN A 78 -0.07 -14.23 -10.73
CA ASN A 78 1.36 -13.96 -10.68
C ASN A 78 1.68 -12.65 -9.93
N GLY A 79 0.64 -11.93 -9.47
CA GLY A 79 0.76 -10.70 -8.70
C GLY A 79 0.86 -9.43 -9.54
N PHE A 80 0.63 -9.50 -10.85
CA PHE A 80 0.58 -8.32 -11.72
C PHE A 80 -0.79 -7.66 -11.67
N LYS A 81 -0.79 -6.33 -11.71
CA LYS A 81 -1.99 -5.50 -11.62
C LYS A 81 -2.83 -5.65 -12.90
N THR A 82 -4.06 -6.11 -12.82
CA THR A 82 -4.95 -6.26 -13.98
C THR A 82 -5.99 -5.15 -14.08
N GLU A 83 -6.41 -4.58 -12.95
CA GLU A 83 -7.49 -3.60 -12.90
C GLU A 83 -7.28 -2.59 -11.77
N VAL A 84 -7.61 -1.32 -12.03
CA VAL A 84 -7.77 -0.29 -11.00
C VAL A 84 -9.10 0.41 -11.17
N LEU A 85 -9.91 0.35 -10.12
CA LEU A 85 -11.21 1.00 -10.05
C LEU A 85 -11.13 2.19 -9.07
N PHE A 86 -11.41 3.38 -9.59
CA PHE A 86 -11.49 4.61 -8.79
C PHE A 86 -12.96 4.88 -8.43
N VAL A 87 -13.25 4.99 -7.13
CA VAL A 87 -14.62 5.12 -6.64
C VAL A 87 -14.83 6.50 -6.02
N ARG A 88 -15.89 7.20 -6.42
CA ARG A 88 -16.29 8.48 -5.82
C ARG A 88 -16.80 8.26 -4.40
N LEU A 89 -16.26 8.99 -3.44
CA LEU A 89 -16.60 8.77 -2.04
C LEU A 89 -18.00 9.14 -1.64
N SER A 90 -18.49 10.27 -2.16
CA SER A 90 -19.81 10.78 -1.80
C SER A 90 -20.96 9.88 -2.26
N THR A 91 -20.75 9.10 -3.32
CA THR A 91 -21.82 8.33 -3.98
C THR A 91 -21.52 6.83 -4.10
N GLY A 92 -20.27 6.40 -3.87
CA GLY A 92 -19.83 5.02 -4.15
C GLY A 92 -19.75 4.69 -5.64
N VAL A 93 -19.94 5.68 -6.53
CA VAL A 93 -19.99 5.48 -7.98
C VAL A 93 -18.59 5.31 -8.56
N GLN A 94 -18.44 4.37 -9.48
CA GLN A 94 -17.23 4.19 -10.27
C GLN A 94 -16.96 5.43 -11.11
N MET A 95 -15.78 6.04 -10.98
CA MET A 95 -15.39 7.21 -11.76
C MET A 95 -14.51 6.85 -12.96
N LYS A 96 -13.64 5.86 -12.77
CA LYS A 96 -12.59 5.50 -13.72
C LYS A 96 -12.26 4.02 -13.58
N LEU A 97 -11.94 3.39 -14.71
CA LEU A 97 -11.43 2.03 -14.79
C LEU A 97 -10.13 2.03 -15.58
N GLU A 98 -9.10 1.44 -15.02
CA GLU A 98 -7.86 1.14 -15.74
C GLU A 98 -7.77 -0.37 -15.91
N ILE A 99 -7.58 -0.84 -17.15
CA ILE A 99 -7.39 -2.26 -17.45
C ILE A 99 -5.96 -2.44 -17.98
N CYS A 100 -5.25 -3.39 -17.39
CA CYS A 100 -3.89 -3.73 -17.76
C CYS A 100 -3.85 -5.17 -18.30
N THR A 101 -3.36 -5.33 -19.51
CA THR A 101 -3.08 -6.64 -20.11
C THR A 101 -1.57 -6.85 -20.28
N TYR A 102 -1.16 -8.10 -20.26
CA TYR A 102 0.24 -8.53 -20.30
C TYR A 102 0.40 -9.57 -21.40
N ASP A 103 1.55 -9.57 -22.08
CA ASP A 103 1.88 -10.61 -23.05
C ASP A 103 2.30 -11.91 -22.35
N GLU A 104 2.52 -12.98 -23.14
CA GLU A 104 2.91 -14.30 -22.64
C GLU A 104 4.27 -14.32 -21.94
N HIS A 105 5.10 -13.30 -22.15
CA HIS A 105 6.39 -13.13 -21.49
C HIS A 105 6.31 -12.23 -20.24
N GLU A 106 5.09 -11.82 -19.84
CA GLU A 106 4.84 -10.81 -18.80
C GLU A 106 5.52 -9.47 -19.07
N ASN A 107 6.03 -9.27 -20.29
CA ASN A 107 6.42 -7.97 -20.79
C ASN A 107 5.11 -7.26 -21.15
N PHE A 108 4.97 -5.99 -20.75
CA PHE A 108 3.69 -5.32 -20.85
C PHE A 108 3.16 -5.26 -22.29
N SER A 109 1.86 -5.47 -22.45
CA SER A 109 1.19 -5.18 -23.71
C SER A 109 -0.25 -4.73 -23.44
N LYS A 110 -0.41 -3.40 -23.53
CA LYS A 110 -1.67 -2.63 -23.50
C LYS A 110 -2.21 -2.26 -22.11
N LEU A 111 -2.12 -0.98 -21.79
CA LEU A 111 -2.90 -0.28 -20.78
C LEU A 111 -4.07 0.41 -21.49
N GLU A 112 -5.29 -0.03 -21.27
CA GLU A 112 -6.49 0.69 -21.71
C GLU A 112 -6.94 1.61 -20.55
N LEU A 113 -6.87 2.92 -20.79
CA LEU A 113 -7.39 3.94 -19.90
C LEU A 113 -8.84 4.23 -20.30
N PHE A 114 -9.79 3.97 -19.41
CA PHE A 114 -11.17 4.43 -19.54
C PHE A 114 -11.36 5.62 -18.62
N GLU A 115 -11.51 6.83 -19.17
CA GLU A 115 -11.89 8.00 -18.37
C GLU A 115 -13.32 8.48 -18.62
N GLU A 116 -13.90 8.84 -17.49
CA GLU A 116 -15.19 9.44 -17.18
C GLU A 116 -16.46 8.60 -17.44
N TYR A 117 -17.13 8.33 -16.31
CA TYR A 117 -18.56 8.06 -16.28
C TYR A 117 -19.30 9.26 -16.88
N VAL A 118 -19.59 9.20 -18.18
CA VAL A 118 -20.65 9.98 -18.80
C VAL A 118 -21.99 9.34 -18.44
N SER A 119 -23.11 10.05 -18.61
CA SER A 119 -24.46 9.58 -18.25
C SER A 119 -24.87 8.23 -18.86
N GLU A 120 -24.11 7.72 -19.84
CA GLU A 120 -24.35 6.52 -20.63
C GLU A 120 -23.41 5.35 -20.30
N GLY A 121 -22.47 5.51 -19.34
CA GLY A 121 -21.50 4.49 -18.94
C GLY A 121 -20.04 4.89 -19.21
N LEU A 122 -19.13 3.92 -19.10
CA LEU A 122 -17.70 4.13 -19.32
C LEU A 122 -17.38 4.15 -20.82
N ARG A 123 -16.63 5.16 -21.27
CA ARG A 123 -16.12 5.23 -22.65
C ARG A 123 -14.59 5.08 -22.65
N PRO A 124 -13.99 4.38 -23.64
CA PRO A 124 -12.54 4.35 -23.79
C PRO A 124 -12.03 5.77 -24.10
N SER A 125 -10.99 6.22 -23.39
CA SER A 125 -10.42 7.56 -23.59
C SER A 125 -9.01 7.54 -24.17
N THR A 126 -8.18 6.58 -23.75
CA THR A 126 -6.77 6.53 -24.15
C THR A 126 -6.24 5.10 -24.05
N THR A 127 -5.36 4.71 -24.97
CA THR A 127 -4.62 3.45 -24.86
C THR A 127 -3.14 3.77 -24.80
N PHE A 128 -2.40 3.08 -23.95
CA PHE A 128 -0.94 3.15 -23.93
C PHE A 128 -0.36 1.76 -24.12
N ILE A 129 0.69 1.66 -24.92
CA ILE A 129 1.50 0.46 -25.03
C ILE A 129 2.86 0.80 -24.42
N MET A 130 3.18 0.16 -23.31
CA MET A 130 4.44 0.36 -22.60
C MET A 130 5.27 -0.92 -22.72
N LYS A 131 6.58 -0.79 -22.92
CA LYS A 131 7.53 -1.90 -22.84
C LYS A 131 8.48 -1.68 -21.69
N TYR A 132 8.92 -2.78 -21.09
CA TYR A 132 9.79 -2.78 -19.92
C TYR A 132 11.01 -3.66 -20.18
N ASP A 133 12.12 -3.35 -19.52
CA ASP A 133 13.28 -4.23 -19.45
C ASP A 133 13.09 -5.33 -18.39
N ASN A 134 14.06 -6.25 -18.31
CA ASN A 134 14.06 -7.36 -17.34
C ASN A 134 14.16 -6.91 -15.87
N ASN A 135 14.48 -5.65 -15.61
CA ASN A 135 14.51 -5.06 -14.27
C ASN A 135 13.22 -4.30 -13.96
N ASN A 136 12.20 -4.43 -14.80
CA ASN A 136 10.90 -3.76 -14.70
C ASN A 136 11.00 -2.22 -14.80
N ASN A 137 12.02 -1.71 -15.50
CA ASN A 137 12.10 -0.30 -15.89
C ASN A 137 11.40 -0.10 -17.23
N MET A 138 10.64 0.99 -17.38
CA MET A 138 9.98 1.33 -18.65
C MET A 138 11.03 1.78 -19.68
N ILE A 139 11.02 1.17 -20.86
CA ILE A 139 11.94 1.46 -21.97
C ILE A 139 11.24 2.10 -23.18
N GLU A 140 9.93 1.90 -23.34
CA GLU A 140 9.15 2.47 -24.44
C GLU A 140 7.74 2.78 -23.98
N LYS A 141 7.16 3.87 -24.50
CA LYS A 141 5.77 4.24 -24.30
C LYS A 141 5.21 4.81 -25.60
N ASN A 142 4.17 4.17 -26.12
CA ASN A 142 3.38 4.64 -27.26
C ASN A 142 1.94 4.92 -26.81
N GLU A 143 1.29 5.87 -27.47
CA GLU A 143 -0.12 6.26 -27.30
C GLU A 143 -0.90 5.97 -28.59
#